data_AF-A0A5J4PU08-F1
#
_entry.id   AF-A0A5J4PU08-F1
#
_cell.length_a   1.000
_cell.length_b   1.000
_cell.length_c   1.000
_cell.angle_alpha   90.00
_cell.angle_beta   90.00
_cell.angle_gamma   90.00
#
_symmetry.space_group_name_H-M   'P 1'
#
loop_
_entity.id
_entity.type
_entity.pdbx_description
1 polymer ?
#
loop_
_entity_poly.entity_id
_entity_poly.type
_entity_poly.pdbx_seq_one_letter_code
_entity_poly.pdbx_strand_id
1 'polypeptide(L)'
;MKNKFRNIFLGFGIVAIVVMILSFDMEYKELWENLKRMSYYLPLIFVLWAGIYLLNTWSWYLIIRNEKKDHVPFLKIYKFTISGFALNSVTPLGMMGGEPYRIMELTPYLGVERATSSAI
;
A
#
# COMPACT_ATOMS: atom_id res chain seq x y z
N MET A 1 13.67 11.94 -13.16
CA MET A 1 13.47 11.39 -14.51
C MET A 1 13.43 12.53 -15.52
N LYS A 2 14.18 12.46 -16.64
CA LYS A 2 14.07 13.47 -17.71
C LYS A 2 12.64 13.50 -18.25
N ASN A 3 12.08 14.68 -18.47
CA ASN A 3 10.68 14.89 -18.90
C ASN A 3 10.28 14.04 -20.13
N LYS A 4 11.23 13.73 -21.03
CA LYS A 4 11.01 12.85 -22.18
C LYS A 4 10.60 11.42 -21.79
N PHE A 5 11.25 10.81 -20.81
CA PHE A 5 10.92 9.43 -20.38
C PHE A 5 9.53 9.36 -19.73
N ARG A 6 9.16 10.37 -18.94
CA ARG A 6 7.82 10.46 -18.35
C ARG A 6 6.73 10.52 -19.43
N ASN A 7 6.94 11.31 -20.47
CA ASN A 7 5.97 11.44 -21.56
C ASN A 7 5.87 10.16 -22.40
N ILE A 8 6.98 9.45 -22.61
CA ILE A 8 6.98 8.14 -23.30
C ILE A 8 6.21 7.10 -22.47
N PHE A 9 6.48 7.03 -21.16
CA PHE A 9 5.79 6.08 -20.27
C PHE A 9 4.30 6.38 -20.17
N LEU A 10 3.93 7.66 -20.13
CA LEU A 10 2.54 8.11 -20.17
C LEU A 10 1.86 7.73 -21.49
N GLY A 11 2.52 7.97 -22.63
CA GLY A 11 2.01 7.57 -23.94
C GLY A 11 1.81 6.05 -24.05
N PHE A 12 2.78 5.27 -23.56
CA PHE A 12 2.65 3.81 -23.50
C PHE A 12 1.47 3.37 -22.64
N GLY A 13 1.28 3.95 -21.45
CA GLY A 13 0.14 3.67 -20.59
C GLY A 13 -1.20 3.97 -21.26
N ILE A 14 -1.30 5.09 -21.98
CA ILE A 14 -2.52 5.45 -22.73
C ILE A 14 -2.80 4.41 -23.83
N VAL A 15 -1.79 4.02 -24.61
CA VAL A 15 -1.94 3.01 -25.66
C VAL A 15 -2.38 1.67 -25.07
N ALA A 16 -1.78 1.24 -23.95
CA ALA A 16 -2.18 0.02 -23.26
C ALA A 16 -3.65 0.06 -22.81
N ILE A 17 -4.12 1.19 -22.25
CA ILE A 17 -5.52 1.37 -21.86
C ILE A 17 -6.45 1.27 -23.08
N VAL A 18 -6.09 1.92 -24.20
CA VAL A 18 -6.89 1.86 -25.43
C VAL A 18 -6.98 0.43 -25.96
N VAL A 19 -5.87 -0.32 -25.97
CA VAL A 19 -5.85 -1.73 -26.36
C VAL A 19 -6.72 -2.56 -25.41
N MET A 20 -6.64 -2.34 -24.09
CA MET A 20 -7.46 -3.05 -23.12
C MET A 20 -8.96 -2.80 -23.34
N ILE A 21 -9.37 -1.57 -23.68
CA ILE A 21 -10.77 -1.24 -23.96
C ILE A 21 -11.22 -1.88 -25.29
N LEU A 22 -10.40 -1.85 -26.33
CA LEU A 22 -10.74 -2.39 -27.65
C LEU A 22 -10.71 -3.93 -27.70
N SER A 23 -9.88 -4.57 -26.88
CA SER A 23 -9.83 -6.03 -26.71
C SER A 23 -10.73 -6.55 -25.61
N PHE A 24 -11.51 -5.69 -24.95
CA PHE A 24 -12.42 -6.09 -23.88
C PHE A 24 -13.65 -6.78 -24.48
N ASP A 25 -13.67 -8.11 -24.47
CA ASP A 25 -14.71 -8.96 -25.06
C ASP A 25 -15.99 -9.05 -24.19
N MET A 26 -16.18 -8.14 -23.23
CA MET A 26 -17.29 -8.16 -22.28
C MET A 26 -18.27 -7.03 -22.58
N GLU A 27 -19.56 -7.35 -22.64
CA GLU A 27 -20.59 -6.34 -22.85
C GLU A 27 -20.64 -5.38 -21.65
N TYR A 28 -20.63 -4.06 -21.90
CA TYR A 28 -20.62 -3.04 -20.83
C TYR A 28 -21.76 -3.18 -19.81
N LYS A 29 -22.87 -3.82 -20.20
CA LYS A 29 -23.99 -4.14 -19.30
C LYS A 29 -23.62 -5.22 -18.28
N GLU A 30 -22.96 -6.29 -18.71
CA GLU A 30 -22.49 -7.34 -17.81
C GLU A 30 -21.45 -6.79 -16.82
N LEU A 31 -20.57 -5.90 -17.30
CA LEU A 31 -19.61 -5.22 -16.43
C LEU A 31 -20.32 -4.40 -15.34
N TRP A 32 -21.38 -3.68 -15.70
CA TRP A 32 -22.15 -2.86 -14.77
C TRP A 32 -22.92 -3.69 -13.73
N GLU A 33 -23.52 -4.80 -14.15
CA GLU A 33 -24.23 -5.72 -13.25
C GLU A 33 -23.26 -6.42 -12.28
N ASN A 34 -22.11 -6.87 -12.78
CA ASN A 34 -21.05 -7.45 -11.95
C ASN A 34 -20.48 -6.42 -10.96
N LEU A 35 -20.32 -5.16 -11.36
CA LEU A 35 -19.86 -4.10 -10.48
C LEU A 35 -20.87 -3.82 -9.35
N LYS A 36 -22.18 -3.80 -9.68
CA LYS A 36 -23.25 -3.68 -8.67
C LYS A 36 -23.28 -4.86 -7.70
N ARG A 37 -23.01 -6.07 -8.18
CA ARG A 37 -22.92 -7.24 -7.31
C ARG A 37 -21.68 -7.20 -6.42
N MET A 38 -20.55 -6.77 -6.97
CA MET A 38 -19.28 -6.59 -6.24
C MET A 38 -19.40 -5.50 -5.16
N SER A 39 -20.19 -4.44 -5.39
CA SER A 39 -20.36 -3.36 -4.43
C SER A 39 -20.95 -3.82 -3.09
N TYR A 40 -21.75 -4.89 -3.09
CA TYR A 40 -22.27 -5.52 -1.87
C TYR A 40 -21.18 -6.18 -1.02
N TYR A 41 -20.15 -6.73 -1.66
CA TYR A 41 -18.99 -7.35 -0.98
C TYR A 41 -17.90 -6.33 -0.61
N LEU A 42 -17.99 -5.11 -1.13
CA LEU A 42 -17.01 -4.05 -0.93
C LEU A 42 -16.83 -3.68 0.57
N PRO A 43 -17.89 -3.57 1.39
CA PRO A 43 -17.75 -3.40 2.84
C PRO A 43 -16.99 -4.55 3.52
N LEU A 44 -17.24 -5.79 3.09
CA LEU A 44 -16.54 -6.97 3.64
C LEU A 44 -15.04 -6.90 3.36
N ILE A 45 -14.67 -6.48 2.14
CA ILE A 45 -13.27 -6.26 1.75
C ILE A 45 -12.63 -5.18 2.63
N PHE A 46 -13.31 -4.06 2.86
CA PHE A 46 -12.79 -3.01 3.74
C PHE A 46 -12.59 -3.48 5.19
N VAL A 47 -13.54 -4.23 5.74
CA VAL A 47 -13.45 -4.78 7.10
C VAL A 47 -12.27 -5.74 7.20
N LEU A 48 -12.11 -6.61 6.20
CA LEU A 48 -11.00 -7.56 6.13
C LEU A 48 -9.65 -6.82 6.10
N TRP A 49 -9.50 -5.82 5.23
CA TRP A 49 -8.28 -5.01 5.14
C TRP A 49 -8.01 -4.20 6.41
N ALA A 50 -9.05 -3.62 7.03
CA ALA A 50 -8.92 -2.94 8.31
C ALA A 50 -8.40 -3.89 9.41
N GLY A 51 -8.91 -5.14 9.43
CA GLY A 51 -8.41 -6.19 10.32
C GLY A 51 -6.94 -6.54 10.07
N ILE A 52 -6.55 -6.71 8.81
CA ILE A 52 -5.14 -6.95 8.43
C ILE A 52 -4.24 -5.81 8.89
N TYR A 53 -4.65 -4.55 8.67
CA TYR A 53 -3.88 -3.40 9.12
C TYR A 53 -3.76 -3.35 10.64
N LEU A 54 -4.84 -3.59 11.38
CA LEU A 54 -4.82 -3.63 12.84
C LEU A 54 -3.89 -4.72 13.38
N LEU A 55 -3.97 -5.95 12.84
CA LEU A 55 -3.10 -7.05 13.25
C LEU A 55 -1.62 -6.75 12.93
N ASN A 56 -1.33 -6.21 11.75
CA ASN A 56 0.03 -5.80 11.39
C ASN A 56 0.56 -4.71 12.31
N THR A 57 -0.23 -3.68 12.58
CA THR A 57 0.14 -2.62 13.52
C THR A 57 0.33 -3.18 14.92
N TRP A 58 -0.50 -4.12 15.35
CA TRP A 58 -0.37 -4.75 16.67
C TRP A 58 0.92 -5.54 16.80
N SER A 59 1.23 -6.41 15.84
CA SER A 59 2.50 -7.14 15.80
C SER A 59 3.69 -6.17 15.81
N TRP A 60 3.64 -5.14 14.97
CA TRP A 60 4.72 -4.17 14.87
C TRP A 60 4.88 -3.33 16.14
N TYR A 61 3.77 -2.97 16.78
CA TYR A 61 3.76 -2.29 18.07
C TYR A 61 4.40 -3.13 19.18
N LEU A 62 4.14 -4.44 19.21
CA LEU A 62 4.76 -5.35 20.18
C LEU A 62 6.27 -5.49 19.97
N ILE A 63 6.73 -5.54 18.71
CA ILE A 63 8.16 -5.60 18.36
C ILE A 63 8.88 -4.32 18.83
N ILE A 64 8.28 -3.16 18.58
CA ILE A 64 8.87 -1.85 18.91
C ILE A 64 8.88 -1.59 20.43
N ARG A 65 7.86 -2.04 21.16
CA ARG A 65 7.67 -1.74 22.59
C ARG A 65 8.65 -2.46 23.52
N ASN A 66 9.59 -3.25 23.00
CA ASN A 66 10.42 -4.12 23.82
C ASN A 66 11.50 -3.40 24.64
N GLU A 67 11.70 -2.08 24.48
CA GLU A 67 12.68 -1.34 25.28
C GLU A 67 12.19 -0.02 25.88
N LYS A 68 12.57 0.20 27.14
CA LYS A 68 12.03 1.17 28.10
C LYS A 68 12.17 2.66 27.73
N LYS A 69 12.74 3.02 26.57
CA LYS A 69 13.05 4.42 26.19
C LYS A 69 12.25 4.95 25.00
N ASP A 70 11.77 4.10 24.09
CA ASP A 70 11.25 4.56 22.80
C ASP A 70 9.75 4.28 22.67
N HIS A 71 8.92 5.23 23.10
CA HIS A 71 7.46 5.12 22.99
C HIS A 71 6.97 5.74 21.67
N VAL A 72 6.86 4.92 20.62
CA VAL A 72 6.07 5.30 19.44
C VAL A 72 4.60 4.99 19.71
N PRO A 73 3.68 5.98 19.61
CA PRO A 73 2.27 5.73 19.86
C PRO A 73 1.67 4.81 18.79
N PHE A 74 0.77 3.91 19.22
CA PHE A 74 0.10 2.93 18.35
C PHE A 74 -0.55 3.57 17.11
N LEU A 75 -1.21 4.72 17.28
CA LEU A 75 -1.84 5.48 16.19
C LEU A 75 -0.83 5.91 15.11
N LYS A 76 0.43 6.13 15.46
CA LYS A 76 1.48 6.54 14.53
C LYS A 76 1.99 5.34 13.73
N ILE A 77 2.19 4.22 14.42
CA ILE A 77 2.51 2.93 13.79
C ILE A 77 1.36 2.52 12.85
N TYR A 78 0.11 2.72 13.25
CA TYR A 78 -1.07 2.45 12.40
C TYR A 78 -1.04 3.27 11.11
N LYS A 79 -0.77 4.57 11.22
CA LYS A 79 -0.60 5.44 10.05
C LYS A 79 0.52 4.93 9.14
N PHE A 80 1.69 4.60 9.69
CA PHE A 80 2.83 4.09 8.93
C PHE A 80 2.57 2.73 8.29
N THR A 81 1.78 1.86 8.94
CA THR A 81 1.34 0.59 8.35
C THR A 81 0.51 0.85 7.10
N ILE A 82 -0.53 1.70 7.19
CA ILE A 82 -1.43 2.02 6.06
C ILE A 82 -0.67 2.70 4.91
N SER A 83 0.12 3.75 5.19
CA SER A 83 0.86 4.45 4.15
C SER A 83 1.94 3.57 3.52
N GLY A 84 2.58 2.69 4.30
CA GLY A 84 3.52 1.70 3.75
C GLY A 84 2.84 0.72 2.79
N PHE A 85 1.64 0.22 3.12
CA PHE A 85 0.86 -0.63 2.21
C PHE A 85 0.44 0.14 0.94
N ALA A 86 -0.04 1.38 1.08
CA ALA A 86 -0.40 2.22 -0.06
C ALA A 86 0.80 2.48 -1.00
N LEU A 87 1.97 2.77 -0.43
CA LEU A 87 3.20 2.96 -1.21
C LEU A 87 3.58 1.68 -1.96
N ASN A 88 3.50 0.52 -1.32
CA ASN A 88 3.75 -0.77 -1.98
C ASN A 88 2.81 -0.99 -3.17
N SER A 89 1.52 -0.69 -3.02
CA SER A 89 0.53 -0.87 -4.10
C SER A 89 0.71 0.09 -5.28
N VAL A 90 1.28 1.28 -5.05
CA VAL A 90 1.48 2.30 -6.10
C VAL A 90 2.86 2.15 -6.77
N THR A 91 3.85 1.55 -6.10
CA THR A 91 5.18 1.34 -6.68
C THR A 91 5.20 0.20 -7.71
N PRO A 92 5.78 0.40 -8.92
CA PRO A 92 5.78 -0.58 -10.01
C PRO A 92 6.65 -1.85 -9.75
N LEU A 93 7.19 -2.02 -8.55
CA LEU A 93 8.01 -3.17 -8.13
C LEU A 93 7.54 -3.80 -6.81
N GLY A 94 6.24 -3.76 -6.53
CA GLY A 94 5.51 -4.68 -5.64
C GLY A 94 5.79 -4.64 -4.13
N MET A 95 6.98 -4.26 -3.67
CA MET A 95 7.38 -4.27 -2.25
C MET A 95 8.48 -3.24 -1.91
N MET A 96 8.94 -2.45 -2.87
CA MET A 96 10.09 -1.55 -2.66
C MET A 96 9.75 -0.18 -2.06
N GLY A 97 8.47 0.17 -1.89
CA GLY A 97 8.07 1.49 -1.41
C GLY A 97 7.80 1.56 0.09
N GLY A 98 7.14 0.54 0.61
CA GLY A 98 6.60 0.53 1.97
C GLY A 98 7.65 0.29 3.04
N GLU A 99 8.58 -0.64 2.82
CA GLU A 99 9.61 -0.96 3.81
C GLU A 99 10.62 0.19 4.01
N PRO A 100 11.19 0.81 2.95
CA PRO A 100 12.09 1.96 3.14
C PRO A 100 11.39 3.14 3.80
N TYR A 101 10.11 3.36 3.46
CA TYR A 101 9.28 4.38 4.10
C TYR A 101 9.10 4.13 5.60
N ARG A 102 8.78 2.89 5.99
CA ARG A 102 8.62 2.51 7.40
C ARG A 102 9.92 2.68 8.19
N ILE A 103 11.06 2.30 7.62
CA ILE A 103 12.38 2.49 8.23
C ILE A 103 12.67 3.99 8.40
N MET A 104 12.42 4.80 7.36
CA MET A 104 12.65 6.24 7.41
C MET A 104 11.81 6.93 8.50
N GLU A 105 10.54 6.57 8.62
CA GLU A 105 9.62 7.13 9.60
C GLU A 105 9.89 6.65 11.03
N LEU A 106 10.45 5.43 11.21
CA LEU A 106 10.84 4.90 12.52
C LEU A 106 12.22 5.35 12.99
N THR A 107 13.12 5.69 12.07
CA THR A 107 14.51 6.10 12.38
C THR A 107 14.60 7.22 13.43
N PRO A 108 13.78 8.28 13.39
CA PRO A 108 13.79 9.33 14.41
C PRO A 108 13.40 8.86 15.82
N TYR A 109 12.71 7.72 15.93
CA TYR A 109 12.21 7.21 17.20
C TYR A 109 13.05 6.07 17.78
N LEU A 110 13.63 5.22 16.93
CA LEU A 110 14.31 3.98 17.34
C LEU A 110 15.79 3.95 16.96
N GLY A 111 16.26 4.90 16.14
CA GLY A 111 17.57 4.83 15.49
C GLY A 111 17.58 3.85 14.30
N VAL A 112 18.62 3.95 13.47
CA VAL A 112 18.70 3.25 12.17
C VAL A 112 18.73 1.72 12.33
N GLU A 113 19.50 1.17 13.27
CA GLU A 113 19.63 -0.28 13.47
C GLU A 113 18.31 -0.94 13.89
N ARG A 114 17.55 -0.29 14.78
CA ARG A 114 16.24 -0.80 15.22
C ARG A 114 15.15 -0.59 14.22
N ALA A 115 15.11 0.57 13.57
CA ALA A 115 14.15 0.82 12.51
C ALA A 115 14.31 -0.21 11.39
N THR A 116 15.55 -0.58 11.05
CA THR A 116 15.83 -1.59 10.02
C THR A 116 15.44 -3.00 10.47
N SER A 117 15.78 -3.40 11.70
CA SER A 117 15.45 -4.74 12.23
C SER A 117 13.96 -4.93 12.54
N SER A 118 13.22 -3.84 12.79
CA SER A 118 11.79 -3.90 13.11
C SER A 118 10.90 -3.76 11.87
N ALA A 119 11.41 -3.28 10.73
CA ALA A 119 10.60 -2.98 9.55
C ALA A 119 10.39 -4.17 8.59
N ILE A 120 11.08 -5.28 8.84
CA ILE A 120 10.99 -6.57 8.13
C ILE A 120 9.94 -7.43 8.83
#